data_AF-X1EZ82-F1
#
_entry.id   AF-X1EZ82-F1
#
_cell.length_a   1.000
_cell.length_b   1.000
_cell.length_c   1.000
_cell.angle_alpha   90.00
_cell.angle_beta   90.00
_cell.angle_gamma   90.00
#
_symmetry.space_group_name_H-M   'P 1'
#
loop_
_entity.id
_entity.type
_entity.pdbx_description
1 polymer ?
#
loop_
_entity_poly.entity_id
_entity_poly.type
_entity_poly.pdbx_seq_one_letter_code
_entity_poly.pdbx_strand_id
1 'polypeptide(L)' 'VGEKCKKCGNEKAFFWTVQTRSGDEAETKFFKCTKCEFTWREYR' A
#
# COMPACT_ATOMS: atom_id res chain seq x y z
N VAL A 1 3.31 4.65 9.01
CA VAL A 1 3.96 5.27 7.84
C VAL A 1 2.88 5.93 7.00
N GLY A 2 2.87 7.26 6.95
CA GLY A 2 1.89 8.01 6.16
C GLY A 2 2.42 8.12 4.74
N GLU A 3 2.08 7.16 3.88
CA GLU A 3 2.58 7.17 2.52
C GLU A 3 1.76 8.13 1.66
N LYS A 4 2.43 9.11 1.05
CA LYS A 4 1.78 10.19 0.31
C LYS A 4 1.23 9.65 -1.01
N CYS A 5 -0.07 9.81 -1.22
CA CYS A 5 -0.73 9.38 -2.44
C CYS A 5 -0.18 10.14 -3.66
N LYS A 6 0.40 9.42 -4.62
CA LYS A 6 0.94 9.99 -5.87
C LYS A 6 -0.13 10.63 -6.77
N LYS A 7 -1.40 10.30 -6.57
CA LYS A 7 -2.52 10.80 -7.40
C LYS A 7 -3.09 12.13 -6.93
N CYS A 8 -3.27 12.30 -5.62
CA CYS A 8 -3.96 13.48 -5.05
C CYS A 8 -3.16 14.21 -3.97
N GLY A 9 -1.95 13.74 -3.64
CA GLY A 9 -1.09 14.35 -2.63
C GLY A 9 -1.52 14.12 -1.18
N ASN A 10 -2.55 13.31 -0.93
CA ASN A 10 -3.02 13.04 0.43
C ASN A 10 -1.98 12.26 1.26
N GLU A 11 -1.81 12.62 2.52
CA GLU A 11 -0.80 12.05 3.42
C GLU A 11 -1.34 10.87 4.26
N LYS A 12 -2.64 10.56 4.09
CA LYS A 12 -3.32 9.45 4.76
C LYS A 12 -3.65 8.35 3.75
N ALA A 13 -3.14 7.15 4.04
CA ALA A 13 -3.46 5.94 3.31
C ALA A 13 -3.64 4.79 4.31
N PHE A 14 -4.64 3.94 4.06
CA PHE A 14 -4.74 2.64 4.71
C PHE A 14 -3.72 1.72 4.07
N PHE A 15 -3.07 0.88 4.86
CA PHE A 15 -2.21 -0.17 4.34
C PHE A 15 -2.62 -1.51 4.93
N TRP A 16 -2.46 -2.56 4.13
CA TRP A 16 -2.61 -3.94 4.57
C TRP A 16 -1.58 -4.79 3.84
N THR A 17 -1.16 -5.87 4.48
CA THR A 17 -0.17 -6.77 3.91
C THR A 17 -0.84 -8.09 3.57
N VAL A 18 -0.49 -8.63 2.41
CA VAL A 18 -1.02 -9.91 1.94
C VAL A 18 0.17 -10.81 1.65
N GLN A 19 0.16 -11.98 2.27
CA GLN A 19 1.10 -13.04 1.96
C GLN A 19 0.58 -13.80 0.74
N THR A 20 1.08 -13.45 -0.45
CA THR A 20 0.65 -14.07 -1.70
C THR A 20 1.48 -15.29 -2.10
N ARG A 21 2.57 -15.60 -1.39
CA ARG A 21 3.47 -16.72 -1.71
C ARG A 21 4.04 -17.40 -0.46
N SER A 22 4.29 -18.71 -0.56
CA SER A 22 4.92 -19.53 0.48
C SER A 22 6.31 -19.02 0.86
N GLY A 23 6.52 -18.86 2.17
CA GLY A 23 7.77 -19.04 2.92
C GLY A 23 8.95 -18.09 2.67
N ASP A 24 9.28 -17.83 1.41
CA ASP A 24 10.59 -17.32 0.99
C ASP A 24 10.53 -15.95 0.30
N GLU A 25 9.34 -15.35 0.11
CA GLU A 25 9.19 -14.00 -0.45
C GLU A 25 8.66 -12.99 0.58
N ALA A 26 9.12 -11.75 0.47
CA ALA A 26 8.65 -10.65 1.29
C ALA A 26 7.14 -10.40 1.09
N GLU A 27 6.46 -10.08 2.18
CA GLU A 27 5.03 -9.77 2.18
C GLU A 27 4.71 -8.61 1.23
N THR A 28 3.67 -8.75 0.40
CA THR A 28 3.26 -7.64 -0.47
C THR A 28 2.46 -6.64 0.34
N LYS A 29 2.92 -5.38 0.37
CA LYS A 29 2.18 -4.29 1.04
C LYS A 29 1.30 -3.57 0.04
N PHE A 30 0.04 -3.43 0.39
CA PHE A 30 -0.93 -2.67 -0.37
C PHE A 30 -1.30 -1.41 0.39
N PHE A 31 -1.49 -0.32 -0.35
CA PHE A 31 -1.88 0.98 0.16
C PHE A 31 -3.13 1.45 -0.58
N LYS A 32 -4.13 1.95 0.16
CA LYS A 32 -5.32 2.63 -0.37
C LYS A 32 -5.42 4.03 0.19
N CYS A 33 -5.46 5.02 -0.68
CA CYS A 33 -5.67 6.41 -0.29
C CYS A 33 -7.06 6.60 0.33
N THR A 34 -7.14 7.28 1.48
CA THR A 34 -8.41 7.56 2.16
C THR A 34 -9.25 8.64 1.48
N LYS A 35 -8.67 9.40 0.54
CA LYS A 35 -9.32 10.54 -0.12
C LYS A 35 -9.80 10.23 -1.54
N CYS A 36 -8.94 9.62 -2.36
CA CYS A 36 -9.21 9.39 -3.78
C CYS A 36 -9.32 7.90 -4.13
N GLU A 37 -9.23 7.01 -3.14
CA GLU A 37 -9.33 5.56 -3.28
C GLU A 37 -8.30 4.92 -4.23
N PHE A 38 -7.27 5.68 -4.62
CA PHE A 38 -6.16 5.15 -5.38
C PHE A 38 -5.45 4.06 -4.58
N THR A 39 -5.25 2.90 -5.22
CA THR A 39 -4.63 1.74 -4.59
C THR A 39 -3.33 1.41 -5.30
N TRP A 40 -2.25 1.17 -4.56
CA TRP A 40 -0.96 0.78 -5.11
C TRP A 40 -0.29 -0.29 -4.25
N ARG A 41 0.66 -1.00 -4.85
CA ARG A 41 1.44 -2.05 -4.19
C ARG A 41 2.89 -1.61 -4.04
N GLU A 42 3.47 -1.86 -2.88
CA GLU A 42 4.90 -1.70 -2.64
C GLU A 42 5.50 -3.11 -2.48
N TYR A 43 6.45 -3.42 -3.36
CA TYR A 43 7.32 -4.58 -3.20
C TYR A 43 8.49 -4.13 -2.34
N ARG A 44 8.70 -4.81 -1.21
CA ARG A 44 9.85 -4.59 -0.33
C ARG A 44 10.90 -5.65 -0.56
#